data_AF-A0A518HMF3-F1
#
_entry.id   AF-A0A518HMF3-F1
#
_cell.length_a   1.000
_cell.length_b   1.000
_cell.length_c   1.000
_cell.angle_alpha   90.00
_cell.angle_beta   90.00
_cell.angle_gamma   90.00
#
_symmetry.space_group_name_H-M   'P 1'
#
loop_
_entity.id
_entity.type
_entity.pdbx_description
1 polymer ?
#
loop_
_entity_poly.entity_id
_entity_poly.type
_entity_poly.pdbx_seq_one_letter_code
_entity_poly.pdbx_strand_id
1 'polypeptide(L)'
;MTRNAWRNFRTVVRYVVYACCVIVVLFPILVCGSFLINPFGGFAGSSEFANKTGSAAKRSINEWPSNVATAAVRSVSRKRDYSIDSHSTWYKIELDTASAQLWADSVHSDRERHSRESLRPDDRGLEGVRRIVPGPPPLHSKTGDTPDWWSPPPIDFRATEAMKWYSGYDSGVGQAAYTGYDADKQTLWVYEYACQHDRLWEPDQIPDGDVFSRLNENAEPNDATERRKRAF
;
A
#
# COMPACT_ATOMS: atom_id res chain seq x y z
N MET A 1 -26.39 6.28 68.41
CA MET A 1 -26.22 6.72 66.99
C MET A 1 -27.24 7.80 66.68
N THR A 2 -26.82 9.00 66.27
CA THR A 2 -27.73 10.10 65.94
C THR A 2 -28.42 9.84 64.60
N ARG A 3 -29.69 10.24 64.46
CA ARG A 3 -30.54 10.06 63.26
C ARG A 3 -29.86 10.50 61.94
N ASN A 4 -28.93 11.45 62.03
CA ASN A 4 -28.17 11.98 60.90
C ASN A 4 -27.08 11.02 60.40
N ALA A 5 -26.41 10.28 61.28
CA ALA A 5 -25.39 9.30 60.89
C ALA A 5 -25.99 8.14 60.08
N TRP A 6 -27.18 7.68 60.47
CA TRP A 6 -27.91 6.62 59.75
C TRP A 6 -28.39 7.08 58.36
N ARG A 7 -28.81 8.35 58.24
CA ARG A 7 -29.24 8.92 56.96
C ARG A 7 -28.06 9.02 55.98
N ASN A 8 -26.90 9.47 56.46
CA ASN A 8 -25.69 9.57 55.63
C ASN A 8 -25.19 8.19 55.18
N PHE A 9 -25.18 7.20 56.08
CA PHE A 9 -24.81 5.83 55.74
C PHE A 9 -25.70 5.23 54.65
N ARG A 10 -27.04 5.39 54.76
CA ARG A 10 -27.99 4.94 53.72
C ARG A 10 -27.76 5.60 52.37
N THR A 11 -27.44 6.89 52.37
CA THR A 11 -27.16 7.64 51.14
C THR A 11 -25.89 7.14 50.46
N VAL A 12 -24.81 6.93 51.22
CA VAL A 12 -23.54 6.40 50.69
C VAL A 12 -23.73 5.00 50.12
N VAL A 13 -24.42 4.11 50.82
CA VAL A 13 -24.69 2.74 50.33
C VAL A 13 -25.49 2.77 49.03
N ARG A 14 -26.48 3.66 48.90
CA ARG A 14 -27.24 3.81 47.64
C ARG A 14 -26.35 4.26 46.49
N TYR A 15 -25.48 5.24 46.70
CA TYR A 15 -24.56 5.70 45.65
C TYR A 15 -23.54 4.63 45.25
N VAL A 16 -23.04 3.83 46.20
CA VAL A 16 -22.15 2.70 45.90
C VAL A 16 -22.88 1.64 45.08
N VAL A 17 -24.13 1.31 45.43
CA VAL A 17 -24.94 0.36 44.63
C VAL A 17 -25.20 0.89 43.22
N TYR A 18 -25.55 2.17 43.07
CA TYR A 18 -25.72 2.76 41.74
C TYR A 18 -24.43 2.76 40.93
N ALA A 19 -23.29 3.08 41.52
CA ALA A 19 -22.00 3.02 40.85
C ALA A 19 -21.64 1.59 40.41
N CYS A 20 -21.89 0.59 41.26
CA CYS A 20 -21.70 -0.82 40.90
C CYS A 20 -22.63 -1.27 39.77
N CYS A 21 -23.91 -0.88 39.79
CA CYS A 21 -24.85 -1.19 38.72
C CYS A 21 -24.44 -0.55 37.38
N VAL A 22 -23.96 0.69 37.40
CA VAL A 22 -23.46 1.38 36.21
C VAL A 22 -22.24 0.66 35.64
N ILE A 23 -21.31 0.23 36.49
CA ILE A 23 -20.12 -0.53 36.05
C ILE A 23 -20.53 -1.89 35.46
N VAL A 24 -21.43 -2.63 36.12
CA VAL A 24 -21.90 -3.94 35.65
C VAL A 24 -22.63 -3.85 34.31
N VAL A 25 -23.28 -2.73 34.00
CA VAL A 25 -23.99 -2.54 32.72
C VAL A 25 -23.07 -1.95 31.63
N LEU A 26 -22.26 -0.95 31.95
CA LEU A 26 -21.41 -0.28 30.97
C LEU A 26 -20.16 -1.09 30.61
N PHE A 27 -19.61 -1.86 31.55
CA PHE A 27 -18.40 -2.66 31.30
C PHE A 27 -18.62 -3.73 30.22
N PRO A 28 -19.70 -4.55 30.24
CA PRO A 28 -19.99 -5.47 29.15
C PRO A 28 -20.26 -4.77 27.82
N ILE A 29 -20.91 -3.60 27.82
CA ILE A 29 -21.17 -2.84 26.59
C ILE A 29 -19.87 -2.33 25.97
N LEU A 30 -18.97 -1.79 26.79
CA LEU A 30 -17.65 -1.34 26.34
C LEU A 30 -16.78 -2.51 25.88
N VAL A 31 -16.75 -3.60 26.64
CA VAL A 31 -15.97 -4.80 26.28
C VAL A 31 -16.50 -5.44 25.01
N CYS A 32 -17.80 -5.71 24.90
CA CYS A 32 -18.41 -6.26 23.69
C CYS A 32 -18.31 -5.31 22.49
N GLY A 33 -18.45 -3.99 22.69
CA GLY A 33 -18.23 -2.99 21.65
C GLY A 33 -16.79 -3.00 21.14
N SER A 34 -15.81 -3.18 22.03
CA SER A 34 -14.38 -3.27 21.69
C SER A 34 -14.03 -4.58 20.97
N PHE A 35 -14.70 -5.69 21.28
CA PHE A 35 -14.52 -6.97 20.58
C PHE A 35 -15.22 -7.02 19.21
N LEU A 36 -16.31 -6.26 19.02
CA LEU A 36 -16.99 -6.12 17.72
C LEU A 36 -16.25 -5.19 16.75
N ILE A 37 -15.48 -4.23 17.28
CA ILE A 37 -14.51 -3.48 16.49
C ILE A 37 -13.26 -4.35 16.41
N ASN A 38 -13.26 -5.33 15.50
CA ASN A 38 -12.12 -6.20 15.25
C ASN A 38 -10.86 -5.33 15.04
N PRO A 39 -9.95 -5.20 16.02
CA PRO A 39 -8.79 -4.31 15.88
C PRO A 39 -7.84 -4.82 14.80
N PHE A 40 -8.05 -6.06 14.33
CA PHE A 40 -7.32 -6.68 13.25
C PHE A 40 -7.98 -6.57 11.87
N GLY A 41 -9.22 -6.07 11.79
CA GLY A 41 -9.95 -5.91 10.52
C GLY A 41 -9.39 -4.81 9.62
N GLY A 42 -8.52 -3.93 10.14
CA GLY A 42 -7.85 -2.88 9.35
C GLY A 42 -6.53 -3.32 8.70
N PHE A 43 -6.06 -4.53 8.99
CA PHE A 43 -4.73 -4.99 8.58
C PHE A 43 -4.71 -5.76 7.27
N ALA A 44 -5.86 -6.09 6.70
CA ALA A 44 -5.96 -6.63 5.36
C ALA A 44 -7.32 -6.27 4.77
N GLY A 45 -7.38 -6.07 3.46
CA GLY A 45 -8.63 -5.74 2.79
C GLY A 45 -8.54 -5.95 1.30
N SER A 46 -9.72 -6.00 0.68
CA SER A 46 -9.89 -6.15 -0.75
C SER A 46 -10.93 -5.17 -1.25
N SER A 47 -10.70 -4.60 -2.43
CA SER A 47 -11.70 -3.83 -3.16
C SER A 47 -11.63 -4.20 -4.64
N GLU A 48 -12.78 -4.56 -5.21
CA GLU A 48 -12.85 -4.97 -6.60
C GLU A 48 -14.09 -4.37 -7.29
N PHE A 49 -13.92 -4.00 -8.55
CA PHE A 49 -15.01 -3.81 -9.49
C PHE A 49 -14.55 -4.11 -10.92
N ALA A 50 -15.48 -4.49 -11.78
CA ALA A 50 -15.21 -4.74 -13.19
C ALA A 50 -16.04 -3.81 -14.08
N ASN A 51 -15.45 -3.40 -15.21
CA ASN A 51 -16.09 -2.74 -16.34
C ASN A 51 -16.92 -1.49 -15.98
N LYS A 52 -16.47 -0.68 -15.01
CA LYS A 52 -17.10 0.61 -14.72
C LYS A 52 -16.73 1.64 -15.78
N THR A 53 -17.68 2.45 -16.23
CA THR A 53 -17.39 3.59 -17.11
C THR A 53 -16.42 4.57 -16.46
N GLY A 54 -15.65 5.33 -17.23
CA GLY A 54 -14.63 6.25 -16.68
C GLY A 54 -15.16 7.20 -15.60
N SER A 55 -16.35 7.78 -15.78
CA SER A 55 -16.98 8.66 -14.78
C SER A 55 -17.40 7.92 -13.50
N ALA A 56 -17.84 6.66 -13.60
CA ALA A 56 -18.19 5.84 -12.44
C ALA A 56 -16.94 5.29 -11.73
N ALA A 57 -15.90 4.93 -12.49
CA ALA A 57 -14.63 4.45 -11.99
C ALA A 57 -13.88 5.56 -11.22
N LYS A 58 -13.85 6.80 -11.71
CA LYS A 58 -13.25 7.95 -11.00
C LYS A 58 -13.82 8.17 -9.59
N ARG A 59 -15.10 7.85 -9.37
CA ARG A 59 -15.72 7.92 -8.02
C ARG A 59 -15.24 6.83 -7.06
N SER A 60 -14.66 5.74 -7.59
CA SER A 60 -14.16 4.60 -6.81
C SER A 60 -12.64 4.54 -6.76
N ILE A 61 -11.93 5.31 -7.58
CA ILE A 61 -10.47 5.38 -7.65
C ILE A 61 -10.02 6.76 -7.14
N ASN A 62 -9.38 6.77 -5.97
CA ASN A 62 -8.83 8.00 -5.39
C ASN A 62 -7.67 8.55 -6.25
N GLU A 63 -6.80 7.67 -6.73
CA GLU A 63 -5.54 7.96 -7.44
C GLU A 63 -5.73 8.06 -8.97
N TRP A 64 -6.80 8.71 -9.43
CA TRP A 64 -7.00 8.88 -10.89
C TRP A 64 -6.09 9.98 -11.44
N PRO A 65 -5.36 9.75 -12.55
CA PRO A 65 -4.46 10.74 -13.16
C PRO A 65 -5.19 12.02 -13.55
N SER A 66 -4.75 13.18 -13.03
CA SER A 66 -5.43 14.47 -13.24
C SER A 66 -5.46 14.93 -14.70
N ASN A 67 -4.52 14.43 -15.51
CA ASN A 67 -4.38 14.72 -16.94
C ASN A 67 -5.20 13.77 -17.84
N VAL A 68 -5.87 12.75 -17.30
CA VAL A 68 -6.73 11.84 -18.08
C VAL A 68 -8.19 12.21 -17.90
N ALA A 69 -8.84 12.63 -18.98
CA ALA A 69 -10.26 12.92 -18.98
C ALA A 69 -11.09 11.63 -18.78
N THR A 70 -12.07 11.66 -17.88
CA THR A 70 -12.96 10.52 -17.63
C THR A 70 -13.76 10.08 -18.85
N ALA A 71 -14.04 11.02 -19.78
CA ALA A 71 -14.75 10.74 -21.03
C ALA A 71 -13.90 9.96 -22.05
N ALA A 72 -12.57 9.99 -21.95
CA ALA A 72 -11.66 9.23 -22.81
C ALA A 72 -11.55 7.76 -22.39
N VAL A 73 -12.01 7.43 -21.18
CA VAL A 73 -11.96 6.08 -20.62
C VAL A 73 -13.31 5.40 -20.77
N ARG A 74 -13.37 4.40 -21.64
CA ARG A 74 -14.59 3.63 -21.90
C ARG A 74 -14.96 2.75 -20.73
N SER A 75 -14.00 2.01 -20.19
CA SER A 75 -14.22 1.14 -19.04
C SER A 75 -12.96 0.93 -18.21
N VAL A 76 -13.16 0.63 -16.91
CA VAL A 76 -12.11 0.29 -15.96
C VAL A 76 -12.56 -0.89 -15.12
N SER A 77 -11.71 -1.90 -15.05
CA SER A 77 -11.75 -2.95 -14.03
C SER A 77 -10.56 -2.76 -13.10
N ARG A 78 -10.78 -2.90 -11.80
CA ARG A 78 -9.76 -2.77 -10.77
C ARG A 78 -9.97 -3.82 -9.70
N LYS A 79 -8.89 -4.45 -9.27
CA LYS A 79 -8.80 -5.15 -7.99
C LYS A 79 -7.63 -4.59 -7.20
N ARG A 80 -7.84 -4.28 -5.92
CA ARG A 80 -6.77 -3.92 -4.97
C ARG A 80 -6.91 -4.80 -3.75
N ASP A 81 -5.88 -5.59 -3.50
CA ASP A 81 -5.73 -6.37 -2.28
C ASP A 81 -4.55 -5.79 -1.49
N TYR A 82 -4.71 -5.70 -0.18
CA TYR A 82 -3.67 -5.17 0.71
C TYR A 82 -3.65 -5.92 2.03
N SER A 83 -2.47 -5.96 2.64
CA SER A 83 -2.21 -6.30 4.04
C SER A 83 -1.69 -5.06 4.78
N ILE A 84 -1.09 -5.24 5.96
CA ILE A 84 -0.54 -4.16 6.80
C ILE A 84 0.43 -3.29 6.02
N ASP A 85 1.23 -3.95 5.20
CA ASP A 85 2.47 -3.40 4.66
C ASP A 85 2.75 -3.81 3.22
N SER A 86 1.85 -4.60 2.65
CA SER A 86 1.96 -5.12 1.29
C SER A 86 0.65 -4.85 0.55
N HIS A 87 0.74 -4.64 -0.75
CA HIS A 87 -0.43 -4.51 -1.61
C HIS A 87 -0.14 -4.97 -3.03
N SER A 88 -1.22 -5.32 -3.72
CA SER A 88 -1.23 -5.57 -5.15
C SER A 88 -2.49 -4.95 -5.76
N THR A 89 -2.32 -4.24 -6.86
CA THR A 89 -3.40 -3.61 -7.59
C THR A 89 -3.30 -3.96 -9.08
N TRP A 90 -4.41 -4.39 -9.64
CA TRP A 90 -4.57 -4.75 -11.05
C TRP A 90 -5.56 -3.77 -11.68
N TYR A 91 -5.24 -3.22 -12.85
CA TYR A 91 -6.16 -2.40 -13.66
C TYR A 91 -6.23 -2.81 -15.12
N LYS A 92 -7.43 -3.14 -15.60
CA LYS A 92 -7.71 -3.26 -17.03
C LYS A 92 -8.50 -2.01 -17.44
N ILE A 93 -7.93 -1.20 -18.33
CA ILE A 93 -8.45 0.11 -18.67
C ILE A 93 -8.64 0.17 -20.19
N GLU A 94 -9.87 0.40 -20.65
CA GLU A 94 -10.16 0.54 -22.08
C GLU A 94 -10.20 2.03 -22.45
N LEU A 95 -9.20 2.47 -23.23
CA LEU A 95 -8.98 3.88 -23.57
C LEU A 95 -8.12 4.04 -24.83
N ASP A 96 -8.14 5.23 -25.41
CA ASP A 96 -7.30 5.57 -26.56
C ASP A 96 -5.80 5.62 -26.19
N THR A 97 -4.95 5.56 -27.21
CA THR A 97 -3.49 5.49 -27.05
C THR A 97 -2.90 6.71 -26.34
N ALA A 98 -3.40 7.91 -26.61
CA ALA A 98 -2.88 9.13 -25.98
C ALA A 98 -3.23 9.15 -24.49
N SER A 99 -4.48 8.81 -24.14
CA SER A 99 -4.90 8.70 -22.75
C SER A 99 -4.19 7.56 -22.00
N ALA A 100 -3.90 6.45 -22.67
CA ALA A 100 -3.13 5.33 -22.11
C ALA A 100 -1.71 5.76 -21.74
N GLN A 101 -1.04 6.53 -22.62
CA GLN A 101 0.28 7.07 -22.35
C GLN A 101 0.28 8.01 -21.13
N LEU A 102 -0.68 8.93 -21.06
CA LEU A 102 -0.83 9.85 -19.92
C LEU A 102 -1.06 9.10 -18.60
N TRP A 103 -1.87 8.04 -18.63
CA TRP A 103 -2.10 7.20 -17.47
C TRP A 103 -0.83 6.46 -17.04
N ALA A 104 -0.15 5.83 -17.99
CA ALA A 104 1.09 5.10 -17.73
C ALA A 104 2.16 6.03 -17.14
N ASP A 105 2.34 7.22 -17.72
CA ASP A 105 3.29 8.22 -17.21
C ASP A 105 2.97 8.66 -15.78
N SER A 106 1.68 8.83 -15.44
CA SER A 106 1.26 9.13 -14.06
C SER A 106 1.63 8.00 -13.11
N VAL A 107 1.29 6.76 -13.45
CA VAL A 107 1.59 5.58 -12.62
C VAL A 107 3.08 5.44 -12.36
N HIS A 108 3.91 5.57 -13.39
CA HIS A 108 5.36 5.46 -13.26
C HIS A 108 5.96 6.63 -12.45
N SER A 109 5.51 7.86 -12.71
CA SER A 109 5.97 9.04 -11.97
C SER A 109 5.58 8.97 -10.49
N ASP A 110 4.36 8.54 -10.20
CA ASP A 110 3.86 8.38 -8.84
C ASP A 110 4.61 7.26 -8.11
N ARG A 111 4.92 6.15 -8.80
CA ARG A 111 5.72 5.06 -8.23
C ARG A 111 7.11 5.55 -7.81
N GLU A 112 7.84 6.24 -8.69
CA GLU A 112 9.17 6.76 -8.37
C GLU A 112 9.14 7.76 -7.22
N ARG A 113 8.16 8.67 -7.25
CA ARG A 113 7.96 9.66 -6.19
C ARG A 113 7.69 8.96 -4.85
N HIS A 114 6.73 8.04 -4.80
CA HIS A 114 6.40 7.30 -3.57
C HIS A 114 7.58 6.46 -3.07
N SER A 115 8.36 5.83 -3.94
CA SER A 115 9.56 5.09 -3.54
C SER A 115 10.56 5.98 -2.81
N ARG A 116 10.81 7.20 -3.32
CA ARG A 116 11.69 8.20 -2.69
C ARG A 116 11.12 8.77 -1.39
N GLU A 117 9.84 9.11 -1.38
CA GLU A 117 9.16 9.69 -0.20
C GLU A 117 8.99 8.67 0.95
N SER A 118 9.02 7.37 0.64
CA SER A 118 8.90 6.29 1.64
C SER A 118 10.20 5.95 2.38
N LEU A 119 11.32 6.60 2.02
CA LEU A 119 12.60 6.44 2.69
C LEU A 119 12.60 7.09 4.07
N ARG A 120 12.93 6.30 5.07
CA ARG A 120 13.15 6.77 6.44
C ARG A 120 14.63 7.12 6.65
N PRO A 121 14.95 7.98 7.63
CA PRO A 121 16.34 8.33 7.93
C PRO A 121 17.22 7.14 8.32
N ASP A 122 16.63 6.04 8.79
CA ASP A 122 17.29 4.79 9.18
C ASP A 122 17.26 3.70 8.10
N ASP A 123 16.69 3.96 6.92
CA ASP A 123 16.80 3.01 5.81
C ASP A 123 18.24 3.03 5.24
N ARG A 124 18.74 1.88 4.78
CA ARG A 124 20.05 1.77 4.09
C ARG A 124 20.05 2.61 2.80
N GLY A 125 18.90 2.72 2.14
CA GLY A 125 18.72 3.53 0.95
C GLY A 125 17.71 2.94 -0.02
N LEU A 126 17.70 3.50 -1.23
CA LEU A 126 16.82 3.09 -2.33
C LEU A 126 17.64 2.77 -3.58
N GLU A 127 17.27 1.68 -4.22
CA GLU A 127 17.68 1.35 -5.58
C GLU A 127 16.47 1.39 -6.48
N GLY A 128 16.62 1.90 -7.70
CA GLY A 128 15.48 2.02 -8.59
C GLY A 128 15.88 2.05 -10.05
N VAL A 129 15.09 1.35 -10.88
CA VAL A 129 15.32 1.22 -12.31
C VAL A 129 14.02 1.34 -13.10
N ARG A 130 14.12 1.99 -14.27
CA ARG A 130 13.10 1.96 -15.33
C ARG A 130 13.57 1.03 -16.42
N ARG A 131 12.76 0.08 -16.85
CA ARG A 131 13.13 -0.85 -17.94
C ARG A 131 11.92 -1.34 -18.70
N ILE A 132 12.16 -2.09 -19.76
CA ILE A 132 11.13 -2.84 -20.47
C ILE A 132 11.23 -4.31 -20.04
N VAL A 133 10.08 -4.93 -19.75
CA VAL A 133 9.96 -6.32 -19.33
C VAL A 133 9.03 -7.04 -20.30
N PRO A 134 9.46 -8.14 -20.93
CA PRO A 134 8.57 -8.96 -21.76
C PRO A 134 7.39 -9.47 -20.95
N GLY A 135 6.17 -9.26 -21.43
CA GLY A 135 4.95 -9.61 -20.72
C GLY A 135 4.56 -11.09 -20.80
N PRO A 136 3.66 -11.54 -19.90
CA PRO A 136 3.01 -10.78 -18.83
C PRO A 136 3.98 -10.39 -17.71
N PRO A 137 3.74 -9.27 -16.99
CA PRO A 137 4.66 -8.79 -15.97
C PRO A 137 4.76 -9.80 -14.82
N PRO A 138 5.93 -9.89 -14.15
CA PRO A 138 6.09 -10.81 -13.05
C PRO A 138 5.23 -10.38 -11.85
N LEU A 139 4.49 -11.33 -11.29
CA LEU A 139 3.62 -11.11 -10.12
C LEU A 139 4.35 -11.49 -8.82
N HIS A 140 5.48 -10.84 -8.56
CA HIS A 140 6.32 -11.08 -7.38
C HIS A 140 5.53 -10.89 -6.09
N SER A 141 5.61 -11.87 -5.19
CA SER A 141 5.09 -11.81 -3.81
C SER A 141 3.70 -11.15 -3.69
N LYS A 142 2.83 -11.41 -4.69
CA LYS A 142 1.56 -10.70 -4.83
C LYS A 142 0.69 -10.87 -3.59
N THR A 143 0.04 -9.78 -3.19
CA THR A 143 -0.94 -9.80 -2.11
C THR A 143 -2.29 -10.17 -2.70
N GLY A 144 -2.86 -11.30 -2.27
CA GLY A 144 -4.16 -11.78 -2.75
C GLY A 144 -4.12 -12.43 -4.13
N ASP A 145 -5.31 -12.75 -4.64
CA ASP A 145 -5.46 -13.51 -5.89
C ASP A 145 -5.58 -12.59 -7.10
N THR A 146 -4.96 -13.02 -8.21
CA THR A 146 -5.11 -12.35 -9.51
C THR A 146 -6.56 -12.49 -9.98
N PRO A 147 -7.25 -11.41 -10.38
CA PRO A 147 -8.65 -11.50 -10.79
C PRO A 147 -8.80 -12.25 -12.12
N ASP A 148 -9.92 -12.94 -12.32
CA ASP A 148 -10.18 -13.77 -13.52
C ASP A 148 -10.15 -12.98 -14.83
N TRP A 149 -10.49 -11.68 -14.78
CA TRP A 149 -10.45 -10.79 -15.94
C TRP A 149 -9.04 -10.26 -16.25
N TRP A 150 -8.03 -10.58 -15.43
CA TRP A 150 -6.64 -10.20 -15.63
C TRP A 150 -5.90 -11.18 -16.53
N SER A 151 -5.86 -10.88 -17.82
CA SER A 151 -5.17 -11.70 -18.81
C SER A 151 -4.54 -10.82 -19.90
N PRO A 152 -3.43 -10.11 -19.58
CA PRO A 152 -2.73 -9.33 -20.58
C PRO A 152 -2.12 -10.24 -21.67
N PRO A 153 -2.10 -9.80 -22.94
CA PRO A 153 -1.41 -10.51 -24.00
C PRO A 153 0.13 -10.48 -23.79
N PRO A 154 0.91 -11.29 -24.53
CA PRO A 154 2.37 -11.25 -24.51
C PRO A 154 2.90 -10.00 -25.24
N ILE A 155 2.78 -8.84 -24.58
CA ILE A 155 3.27 -7.54 -25.02
C ILE A 155 4.38 -7.06 -24.08
N ASP A 156 5.19 -6.10 -24.52
CA ASP A 156 6.18 -5.47 -23.65
C ASP A 156 5.52 -4.56 -22.61
N PHE A 157 6.01 -4.65 -21.37
CA PHE A 157 5.59 -3.80 -20.27
C PHE A 157 6.72 -2.83 -19.92
N ARG A 158 6.38 -1.54 -19.83
CA ARG A 158 7.22 -0.58 -19.13
C ARG A 158 7.17 -0.89 -17.64
N ALA A 159 8.32 -0.97 -17.00
CA ALA A 159 8.47 -1.21 -15.58
C ALA A 159 9.18 -0.04 -14.90
N THR A 160 8.64 0.39 -13.77
CA THR A 160 9.38 1.16 -12.76
C THR A 160 9.46 0.29 -11.53
N GLU A 161 10.65 -0.16 -11.19
CA GLU A 161 10.91 -1.04 -10.06
C GLU A 161 11.81 -0.33 -9.08
N ALA A 162 11.56 -0.55 -7.78
CA ALA A 162 12.34 0.04 -6.72
C ALA A 162 12.51 -0.94 -5.56
N MET A 163 13.69 -0.93 -4.97
CA MET A 163 14.03 -1.71 -3.79
C MET A 163 14.50 -0.78 -2.69
N LYS A 164 13.67 -0.65 -1.65
CA LYS A 164 14.03 0.08 -0.43
C LYS A 164 14.69 -0.88 0.55
N TRP A 165 15.88 -0.58 1.04
CA TRP A 165 16.62 -1.46 1.92
C TRP A 165 16.59 -1.00 3.37
N TYR A 166 16.29 -1.90 4.31
CA TYR A 166 16.35 -1.58 5.75
C TYR A 166 17.81 -1.55 6.25
N SER A 167 18.13 -0.71 7.24
CA SER A 167 19.47 -0.77 7.86
C SER A 167 19.68 -2.09 8.61
N GLY A 168 20.82 -2.75 8.39
CA GLY A 168 21.23 -3.90 9.19
C GLY A 168 20.43 -5.19 8.96
N TYR A 169 19.62 -5.24 7.91
CA TYR A 169 18.90 -6.45 7.48
C TYR A 169 19.16 -6.73 6.00
N ASP A 170 19.16 -8.01 5.63
CA ASP A 170 19.23 -8.45 4.23
C ASP A 170 17.85 -8.37 3.54
N SER A 171 16.91 -7.54 4.04
CA SER A 171 15.57 -7.45 3.48
C SER A 171 15.12 -6.00 3.34
N GLY A 172 14.07 -5.79 2.57
CA GLY A 172 13.61 -4.45 2.24
C GLY A 172 12.15 -4.44 1.83
N VAL A 173 11.79 -3.47 1.00
CA VAL A 173 10.48 -3.35 0.40
C VAL A 173 10.65 -3.36 -1.11
N GLY A 174 10.20 -4.45 -1.75
CA GLY A 174 10.07 -4.52 -3.18
C GLY A 174 8.85 -3.72 -3.62
N GLN A 175 9.02 -2.85 -4.62
CA GLN A 175 7.97 -2.01 -5.16
C GLN A 175 8.07 -2.01 -6.68
N ALA A 176 6.94 -2.15 -7.36
CA ALA A 176 6.94 -2.01 -8.81
C ALA A 176 5.62 -1.49 -9.35
N ALA A 177 5.71 -0.86 -10.51
CA ALA A 177 4.59 -0.58 -11.39
C ALA A 177 4.93 -1.04 -12.81
N TYR A 178 4.02 -1.80 -13.42
CA TYR A 178 4.13 -2.31 -14.78
C TYR A 178 2.96 -1.80 -15.60
N THR A 179 3.23 -1.25 -16.78
CA THR A 179 2.19 -0.80 -17.72
C THR A 179 2.44 -1.36 -19.11
N GLY A 180 1.41 -1.93 -19.73
CA GLY A 180 1.47 -2.49 -21.08
C GLY A 180 0.19 -2.17 -21.85
N TYR A 181 0.32 -1.59 -23.05
CA TYR A 181 -0.82 -1.20 -23.88
C TYR A 181 -1.02 -2.16 -25.04
N ASP A 182 -2.18 -2.83 -25.05
CA ASP A 182 -2.66 -3.62 -26.17
C ASP A 182 -3.39 -2.68 -27.14
N ALA A 183 -2.74 -2.34 -28.26
CA ALA A 183 -3.29 -1.42 -29.26
C ALA A 183 -4.50 -2.00 -30.01
N ASP A 184 -4.52 -3.32 -30.24
CA ASP A 184 -5.60 -4.00 -30.96
C ASP A 184 -6.90 -3.96 -30.16
N LYS A 185 -6.80 -4.15 -28.84
CA LYS A 185 -7.95 -4.08 -27.92
C LYS A 185 -8.11 -2.69 -27.28
N GLN A 186 -7.22 -1.76 -27.59
CA GLN A 186 -7.14 -0.44 -26.95
C GLN A 186 -7.26 -0.54 -25.43
N THR A 187 -6.45 -1.41 -24.83
CA THR A 187 -6.51 -1.76 -23.41
C THR A 187 -5.15 -1.53 -22.77
N LEU A 188 -5.11 -0.66 -21.76
CA LEU A 188 -3.96 -0.52 -20.86
C LEU A 188 -4.11 -1.50 -19.70
N TRP A 189 -3.07 -2.30 -19.51
CA TRP A 189 -2.90 -3.20 -18.37
C TRP A 189 -1.92 -2.54 -17.40
N VAL A 190 -2.35 -2.31 -16.15
CA VAL A 190 -1.48 -1.82 -15.08
C VAL A 190 -1.42 -2.81 -13.92
N TYR A 191 -0.22 -3.23 -13.52
CA TYR A 191 0.01 -3.96 -12.28
C TYR A 191 0.91 -3.14 -11.37
N GLU A 192 0.45 -2.86 -10.16
CA GLU A 192 1.21 -2.17 -9.12
C GLU A 192 1.31 -3.04 -7.89
N TYR A 193 2.48 -3.09 -7.27
CA TYR A 193 2.65 -3.81 -6.02
C TYR A 193 3.69 -3.16 -5.11
N ALA A 194 3.56 -3.44 -3.82
CA ALA A 194 4.62 -3.26 -2.85
C ALA A 194 4.54 -4.41 -1.84
N CYS A 195 5.68 -4.94 -1.40
CA CYS A 195 5.70 -6.00 -0.41
C CYS A 195 6.91 -5.85 0.52
N GLN A 196 6.67 -5.89 1.84
CA GLN A 196 7.75 -5.93 2.81
C GLN A 196 8.42 -7.30 2.84
N HIS A 197 9.71 -7.29 3.12
CA HIS A 197 10.58 -8.46 3.11
C HIS A 197 10.66 -9.17 1.74
N ASP A 198 10.12 -8.55 0.69
CA ASP A 198 10.32 -8.98 -0.69
C ASP A 198 11.71 -8.58 -1.18
N ARG A 199 12.19 -9.27 -2.21
CA ARG A 199 13.50 -9.00 -2.81
C ARG A 199 13.38 -9.11 -4.33
N LEU A 200 13.36 -7.96 -4.99
CA LEU A 200 13.39 -7.88 -6.45
C LEU A 200 14.76 -8.21 -7.04
N TRP A 201 15.82 -7.83 -6.34
CA TRP A 201 17.22 -8.12 -6.65
C TRP A 201 18.07 -8.07 -5.36
N GLU A 202 19.29 -8.59 -5.43
CA GLU A 202 20.26 -8.47 -4.32
C GLU A 202 20.81 -7.05 -4.20
N PRO A 203 21.20 -6.58 -3.00
CA PRO A 203 21.76 -5.24 -2.85
C PRO A 203 22.91 -4.98 -3.84
N ASP A 204 22.94 -3.78 -4.42
CA ASP A 204 23.93 -3.35 -5.42
C ASP A 204 23.89 -4.15 -6.75
N GLN A 205 22.86 -4.98 -6.98
CA GLN A 205 22.63 -5.75 -8.22
C GLN A 205 21.39 -5.29 -8.98
N ILE A 206 21.27 -3.97 -9.19
CA ILE A 206 20.16 -3.39 -9.95
C ILE A 206 20.14 -4.00 -11.38
N PRO A 207 18.99 -4.50 -11.86
CA PRO A 207 18.86 -4.98 -13.24
C PRO A 207 19.20 -3.93 -14.29
N ASP A 208 19.50 -4.38 -15.52
CA ASP A 208 19.76 -3.49 -16.64
C ASP A 208 18.54 -2.61 -16.96
N GLY A 209 18.79 -1.30 -17.12
CA GLY A 209 17.78 -0.28 -17.42
C GLY A 209 18.27 1.14 -17.12
N ASP A 210 17.33 2.09 -17.16
CA ASP A 210 17.57 3.48 -16.77
C ASP A 210 17.44 3.63 -15.25
N VAL A 211 18.59 3.71 -14.56
CA VAL A 211 18.67 3.75 -13.11
C VAL A 211 18.34 5.17 -12.59
N PHE A 212 17.37 5.27 -11.68
CA PHE A 212 16.94 6.54 -11.08
C PHE A 212 17.30 6.71 -9.61
N SER A 213 17.86 5.68 -8.97
CA SER A 213 18.37 5.73 -7.59
C SER A 213 19.39 4.61 -7.36
N ARG A 214 20.44 4.90 -6.58
CA ARG A 214 21.43 3.92 -6.09
C ARG A 214 21.63 4.12 -4.58
N LEU A 215 22.05 3.05 -3.88
CA LEU A 215 22.31 3.09 -2.44
C LEU A 215 23.32 4.17 -2.00
N ASN A 216 24.25 4.55 -2.89
CA ASN A 216 25.45 5.31 -2.51
C ASN A 216 25.40 6.82 -2.80
N GLU A 217 24.25 7.43 -3.10
CA GLU A 217 24.24 8.85 -3.48
C GLU A 217 24.28 9.85 -2.31
N ASN A 218 24.12 9.44 -1.03
CA ASN A 218 24.16 10.39 0.11
C ASN A 218 24.70 9.83 1.45
N ALA A 219 25.34 8.67 1.49
CA ALA A 219 25.92 8.17 2.74
C ALA A 219 27.31 8.79 2.99
N GLU A 220 27.36 9.99 3.57
CA GLU A 220 28.45 10.22 4.53
C GLU A 220 28.31 9.14 5.61
N PRO A 221 29.39 8.44 5.97
CA PRO A 221 29.32 7.38 6.95
C PRO A 221 28.82 7.98 8.27
N ASN A 222 27.57 7.68 8.62
CA ASN A 222 27.02 8.09 9.90
C ASN A 222 27.81 7.32 10.96
N ASP A 223 28.70 8.05 11.64
CA ASP A 223 29.74 7.67 12.60
C ASP A 223 29.23 6.87 13.83
N ALA A 224 27.96 6.45 13.81
CA ALA A 224 27.31 5.62 14.83
C ALA A 224 27.87 4.19 14.87
N THR A 225 28.31 3.64 13.73
CA THR A 225 28.89 2.28 13.69
C THR A 225 30.31 2.25 14.25
N GLU A 226 31.09 3.34 14.17
CA GLU A 226 32.39 3.47 14.85
C GLU A 226 32.24 3.65 16.36
N ARG A 227 31.22 4.38 16.83
CA ARG A 227 30.99 4.57 18.28
C ARG A 227 30.67 3.27 19.01
N ARG A 228 30.00 2.30 18.37
CA ARG A 228 29.76 0.97 18.97
C ARG A 228 30.99 0.07 18.99
N LYS A 229 31.94 0.25 18.07
CA LYS A 229 33.20 -0.52 18.07
C LYS A 229 34.23 0.01 19.06
N ARG A 230 34.07 1.23 19.59
CA ARG A 230 34.93 1.79 20.65
C ARG A 230 34.35 1.64 22.06
N ALA A 231 33.17 1.03 22.20
CA ALA A 231 32.48 0.84 23.47
C ALA A 231 32.55 -0.60 24.01
N PHE A 232 33.31 -1.48 23.33
CA PHE A 232 33.63 -2.84 23.79
C PHE A 232 35.13 -3.07 23.71
#